data_AF-A0A5J4V7J0-F1
#
_entry.id   AF-A0A5J4V7J0-F1
#
_cell.length_a   1.000
_cell.length_b   1.000
_cell.length_c   1.000
_cell.angle_alpha   90.00
_cell.angle_beta   90.00
_cell.angle_gamma   90.00
#
_symmetry.space_group_name_H-M   'P 1'
#
loop_
_entity.id
_entity.type
_entity.pdbx_description
1 polymer ?
#
loop_
_entity_poly.entity_id
_entity_poly.type
_entity_poly.pdbx_seq_one_letter_code
_entity_poly.pdbx_strand_id
1 'polypeptide(L)'
;MSELYIEGHEANQNKKPRLEDAINSEIVESQQNSTNMDKILSLFVEMSEGQQEIERIQRLNSDRAKLIVPIVQEMSSDEIKVSFDLPACVELAQQFDECKTITEYQLLDVVEEIAKCAAEEQDEKQIKNYAEVFSQSGLRKKIEECIHAHIYGQDLEENEWMLGELIDQLARIYCYMTNVLSEYDETLSFFCGKIISENINCQVFIILSECEDLANNQDPKQDEFEVLKYQMEILNNLLGALQCGIRDKTQRIALQDDCDYFNDLSSLFHINCSDSLKCSHRIAFPESINPKQLHLLALTLLSQFTQSANKEILFGTTSKNVVAHLAPVIISFALNASFGCKQLKRTNQLSEAQSLSSLDPLQTLEEFDIYFSLLHNIVMQNNRYAYNIATYPNFLISLIELLQFQQQIQEYKLKPNNYTISKIKQGSIDILSSICKNCNESIQKQVLFDMKFIKLLIQAAGIKSGNCEENDLLIKSTLNCFADILTNLKKPLKNKKPKSYLCEEALEQIESEGGFEEFDFI
;
A
#
# COMPACT_ATOMS: atom_id res chain seq x y z
N MET A 1 52.75 42.03 -50.90
CA MET A 1 53.08 43.14 -49.99
C MET A 1 54.07 42.58 -48.99
N SER A 2 55.38 42.61 -49.31
CA SER A 2 56.34 43.73 -49.05
C SER A 2 56.57 43.90 -47.54
N GLU A 3 57.77 43.89 -46.94
CA GLU A 3 59.20 43.86 -47.30
C GLU A 3 59.91 43.44 -45.97
N LEU A 4 60.91 42.55 -45.93
CA LEU A 4 62.35 42.73 -46.21
C LEU A 4 63.13 43.49 -45.11
N TYR A 5 64.37 43.02 -44.87
CA TYR A 5 65.52 43.57 -44.12
C TYR A 5 65.75 43.12 -42.65
N ILE A 6 66.98 42.81 -42.19
CA ILE A 6 68.22 42.20 -42.71
C ILE A 6 69.18 42.10 -41.50
N GLU A 7 70.00 41.06 -41.52
CA GLU A 7 71.35 40.84 -40.95
C GLU A 7 71.83 41.54 -39.68
N GLY A 8 72.49 40.73 -38.84
CA GLY A 8 73.43 41.18 -37.82
C GLY A 8 74.33 40.03 -37.39
N HIS A 9 75.36 39.74 -38.19
CA HIS A 9 76.50 38.90 -37.83
C HIS A 9 77.29 39.56 -36.69
N GLU A 10 77.55 38.85 -35.60
CA GLU A 10 78.78 39.04 -34.83
C GLU A 10 79.37 37.68 -34.41
N ALA A 11 80.63 37.51 -34.78
CA ALA A 11 81.49 36.42 -34.38
C ALA A 11 81.84 36.56 -32.90
N ASN A 12 81.71 35.48 -32.13
CA ASN A 12 82.49 35.37 -30.90
C ASN A 12 82.87 33.91 -30.59
N GLN A 13 84.14 33.63 -30.88
CA GLN A 13 85.06 32.82 -30.09
C GLN A 13 84.55 31.51 -29.48
N ASN A 14 84.94 30.44 -30.17
CA ASN A 14 85.42 29.18 -29.60
C ASN A 14 85.95 29.34 -28.16
N LYS A 15 85.15 28.94 -27.18
CA LYS A 15 85.64 28.36 -25.93
C LYS A 15 85.05 26.96 -25.82
N LYS A 16 85.90 25.96 -26.12
CA LYS A 16 85.72 24.57 -25.69
C LYS A 16 85.33 24.58 -24.20
N PRO A 17 84.15 24.09 -23.80
CA PRO A 17 83.92 23.73 -22.42
C PRO A 17 84.92 22.63 -22.07
N ARG A 18 85.59 22.76 -20.93
CA ARG A 18 86.38 21.67 -20.37
C ARG A 18 85.42 20.50 -20.14
N LEU A 19 85.81 19.32 -20.61
CA LEU A 19 85.06 18.07 -20.48
C LEU A 19 84.77 17.67 -19.01
N GLU A 20 85.29 18.41 -18.03
CA GLU A 20 85.12 18.21 -16.60
C GLU A 20 83.89 18.94 -16.02
N ASP A 21 83.37 19.99 -16.68
CA ASP A 21 82.21 20.75 -16.17
C ASP A 21 80.86 20.21 -16.69
N ALA A 22 80.85 19.55 -17.85
CA ALA A 22 79.65 18.89 -18.40
C ALA A 22 79.31 17.58 -17.66
N ILE A 23 80.34 16.87 -17.17
CA ILE A 23 80.17 15.66 -16.35
C ILE A 23 79.64 16.05 -14.96
N ASN A 24 80.06 17.19 -14.41
CA ASN A 24 79.54 17.67 -13.13
C ASN A 24 78.12 18.25 -13.22
N SER A 25 77.68 18.85 -14.34
CA SER A 25 76.28 19.29 -14.49
C SER A 25 75.32 18.11 -14.72
N GLU A 26 75.72 17.07 -15.48
CA GLU A 26 74.93 15.83 -15.61
C GLU A 26 74.89 15.03 -14.30
N ILE A 27 75.95 15.04 -13.48
CA ILE A 27 75.94 14.42 -12.14
C ILE A 27 75.07 15.22 -11.16
N VAL A 28 75.06 16.55 -11.22
CA VAL A 28 74.19 17.39 -10.37
C VAL A 28 72.73 17.31 -10.81
N GLU A 29 72.41 17.32 -12.11
CA GLU A 29 71.04 17.11 -12.61
C GLU A 29 70.53 15.68 -12.36
N SER A 30 71.39 14.66 -12.45
CA SER A 30 71.00 13.27 -12.10
C SER A 30 70.83 13.07 -10.58
N GLN A 31 71.62 13.73 -9.74
CA GLN A 31 71.42 13.74 -8.27
C GLN A 31 70.19 14.55 -7.85
N GLN A 32 69.87 15.65 -8.56
CA GLN A 32 68.70 16.48 -8.31
C GLN A 32 67.40 15.83 -8.83
N ASN A 33 67.48 15.07 -9.93
CA ASN A 33 66.39 14.22 -10.42
C ASN A 33 66.17 12.98 -9.53
N SER A 34 67.23 12.39 -8.97
CA SER A 34 67.12 11.33 -7.96
C SER A 34 66.39 11.83 -6.71
N THR A 35 66.73 13.02 -6.22
CA THR A 35 66.08 13.60 -5.02
C THR A 35 64.64 14.06 -5.25
N ASN A 36 64.26 14.42 -6.46
CA ASN A 36 62.87 14.70 -6.81
C ASN A 36 62.05 13.42 -6.95
N MET A 37 62.63 12.36 -7.52
CA MET A 37 61.96 11.06 -7.62
C MET A 37 61.73 10.43 -6.24
N ASP A 38 62.70 10.52 -5.34
CA ASP A 38 62.56 10.02 -3.96
C ASP A 38 61.46 10.75 -3.17
N LYS A 39 61.28 12.06 -3.38
CA LYS A 39 60.16 12.85 -2.81
C LYS A 39 58.81 12.47 -3.40
N ILE A 40 58.76 12.19 -4.70
CA ILE A 40 57.52 11.73 -5.35
C ILE A 40 57.16 10.32 -4.84
N LEU A 41 58.14 9.44 -4.68
CA LEU A 41 57.94 8.12 -4.09
C LEU A 41 57.49 8.20 -2.63
N SER A 42 58.06 9.10 -1.82
CA SER A 42 57.61 9.28 -0.43
C SER A 42 56.16 9.79 -0.37
N LEU A 43 55.77 10.72 -1.25
CA LEU A 43 54.38 11.17 -1.35
C LEU A 43 53.44 10.04 -1.80
N PHE A 44 53.84 9.20 -2.74
CA PHE A 44 53.04 8.03 -3.12
C PHE A 44 52.89 7.01 -1.99
N VAL A 45 53.93 6.81 -1.17
CA VAL A 45 53.86 5.97 0.02
C VAL A 45 52.91 6.58 1.06
N GLU A 46 53.02 7.88 1.36
CA GLU A 46 52.11 8.58 2.27
C GLU A 46 50.65 8.54 1.77
N MET A 47 50.42 8.71 0.45
CA MET A 47 49.10 8.56 -0.16
C MET A 47 48.57 7.13 -0.04
N SER A 48 49.42 6.11 -0.23
CA SER A 48 49.05 4.70 -0.09
C SER A 48 48.76 4.33 1.36
N GLU A 49 49.51 4.85 2.32
CA GLU A 49 49.26 4.66 3.76
C GLU A 49 47.97 5.34 4.19
N GLY A 50 47.71 6.55 3.70
CA GLY A 50 46.44 7.25 3.89
C GLY A 50 45.25 6.47 3.33
N GLN A 51 45.37 5.89 2.13
CA GLN A 51 44.33 5.04 1.53
C GLN A 51 44.07 3.77 2.37
N GLN A 52 45.13 3.11 2.86
CA GLN A 52 44.98 1.93 3.72
C GLN A 52 44.26 2.26 5.04
N GLU A 53 44.55 3.42 5.64
CA GLU A 53 43.86 3.84 6.87
C GLU A 53 42.39 4.19 6.61
N ILE A 54 42.08 4.85 5.48
CA ILE A 54 40.70 5.12 5.05
C ILE A 54 39.92 3.80 4.86
N GLU A 55 40.49 2.83 4.14
CA GLU A 55 39.88 1.52 3.96
C GLU A 55 39.67 0.79 5.30
N ARG A 56 40.63 0.89 6.23
CA ARG A 56 40.52 0.28 7.57
C ARG A 56 39.36 0.90 8.35
N ILE A 57 39.22 2.23 8.32
CA ILE A 57 38.13 2.94 8.97
C ILE A 57 36.78 2.57 8.33
N GLN A 58 36.70 2.52 7.00
CA GLN A 58 35.49 2.11 6.28
C GLN A 58 35.05 0.68 6.64
N ARG A 59 36.00 -0.27 6.71
CA ARG A 59 35.70 -1.65 7.15
C ARG A 59 35.21 -1.69 8.59
N LEU A 60 35.87 -0.98 9.51
CA LEU A 60 35.43 -0.89 10.91
C LEU A 60 34.02 -0.27 11.05
N ASN A 61 33.70 0.74 10.24
CA ASN A 61 32.38 1.35 10.24
C ASN A 61 31.32 0.41 9.66
N SER A 62 31.63 -0.31 8.59
CA SER A 62 30.75 -1.36 8.06
C SER A 62 30.53 -2.47 9.08
N ASP A 63 31.58 -2.97 9.74
CA ASP A 63 31.44 -4.02 10.76
C ASP A 63 30.59 -3.54 11.95
N ARG A 64 30.68 -2.26 12.33
CA ARG A 64 29.80 -1.65 13.33
C ARG A 64 28.36 -1.54 12.84
N ALA A 65 28.13 -1.08 11.61
CA ALA A 65 26.79 -0.98 11.04
C ALA A 65 26.09 -2.36 11.00
N LYS A 66 26.81 -3.41 10.58
CA LYS A 66 26.31 -4.81 10.62
C LYS A 66 25.89 -5.28 12.01
N LEU A 67 26.50 -4.75 13.07
CA LEU A 67 26.12 -5.10 14.45
C LEU A 67 24.89 -4.32 14.92
N ILE A 68 24.62 -3.13 14.37
CA ILE A 68 23.48 -2.29 14.77
C ILE A 68 22.18 -2.85 14.19
N VAL A 69 22.17 -3.29 12.93
CA VAL A 69 20.97 -3.81 12.25
C VAL A 69 20.20 -4.86 13.07
N PRO A 70 20.80 -5.99 13.50
CA PRO A 70 20.07 -7.00 14.25
C PRO A 70 19.59 -6.48 15.61
N ILE A 71 20.32 -5.54 16.23
CA ILE A 71 19.88 -4.93 17.50
C ILE A 71 18.60 -4.14 17.27
N VAL A 72 18.53 -3.33 16.22
CA VAL A 72 17.35 -2.51 15.90
C VAL A 72 16.17 -3.38 15.48
N GLN A 73 16.40 -4.44 14.71
CA GLN A 73 15.36 -5.40 14.33
C GLN A 73 14.76 -6.17 15.52
N GLU A 74 15.52 -6.35 16.60
CA GLU A 74 15.05 -6.96 17.84
C GLU A 74 14.37 -5.97 18.80
N MET A 75 14.48 -4.66 18.55
CA MET A 75 13.85 -3.64 19.39
C MET A 75 12.34 -3.60 19.19
N SER A 76 11.62 -3.44 20.30
CA SER A 76 10.21 -3.09 20.26
C SER A 76 10.00 -1.67 19.71
N SER A 77 8.79 -1.41 19.20
CA SER A 77 8.40 -0.08 18.74
C SER A 77 8.70 1.00 19.79
N ASP A 78 8.40 0.75 21.08
CA ASP A 78 8.64 1.68 22.18
C ASP A 78 10.15 1.93 22.42
N GLU A 79 10.99 0.91 22.29
CA GLU A 79 12.45 1.07 22.38
C GLU A 79 13.00 1.90 21.22
N ILE A 80 12.48 1.71 20.00
CA ILE A 80 12.86 2.52 18.83
C ILE A 80 12.51 3.99 19.07
N LYS A 81 11.31 4.32 19.57
CA LYS A 81 10.91 5.72 19.82
C LYS A 81 11.78 6.41 20.86
N VAL A 82 12.23 5.67 21.88
CA VAL A 82 13.09 6.21 22.94
C VAL A 82 14.54 6.36 22.47
N SER A 83 15.02 5.46 21.62
CA SER A 83 16.44 5.39 21.23
C SER A 83 16.80 6.30 20.06
N PHE A 84 15.85 6.53 19.15
CA PHE A 84 16.05 7.33 17.94
C PHE A 84 15.39 8.71 18.08
N ASP A 85 15.90 9.48 19.02
CA ASP A 85 15.56 10.89 19.20
C ASP A 85 16.28 11.79 18.18
N LEU A 86 16.05 13.11 18.27
CA LEU A 86 16.64 14.06 17.34
C LEU A 86 18.18 13.96 17.26
N PRO A 87 18.95 14.02 18.37
CA PRO A 87 20.40 13.79 18.35
C PRO A 87 20.82 12.49 17.65
N ALA A 88 20.19 11.36 17.96
CA ALA A 88 20.53 10.08 17.34
C ALA A 88 20.29 10.10 15.82
N CYS A 89 19.17 10.66 15.37
CA CYS A 89 18.86 10.79 13.95
C CYS A 89 19.80 11.78 13.23
N VAL A 90 20.31 12.82 13.90
CA VAL A 90 21.33 13.72 13.35
C VAL A 90 22.63 12.96 13.06
N GLU A 91 23.10 12.16 14.02
CA GLU A 91 24.32 11.35 13.86
C GLU A 91 24.15 10.30 12.75
N LEU A 92 22.96 9.68 12.67
CA LEU A 92 22.61 8.76 11.60
C LEU A 92 22.60 9.44 10.23
N ALA A 93 21.98 10.61 10.11
CA ALA A 93 21.93 11.38 8.86
C ALA A 93 23.33 11.79 8.36
N GLN A 94 24.27 12.08 9.27
CA GLN A 94 25.65 12.40 8.92
C GLN A 94 26.43 11.24 8.30
N GLN A 95 25.95 9.99 8.44
CA GLN A 95 26.58 8.83 7.81
C GLN A 95 26.23 8.70 6.32
N PHE A 96 25.25 9.47 5.82
CA PHE A 96 24.78 9.41 4.45
C PHE A 96 25.29 10.60 3.63
N ASP A 97 25.78 10.30 2.43
CA ASP A 97 26.08 11.27 1.38
C ASP A 97 25.21 10.98 0.16
N GLU A 98 25.62 10.03 -0.69
CA GLU A 98 24.89 9.62 -1.91
C GLU A 98 24.51 8.14 -1.90
N CYS A 99 24.62 7.47 -0.74
CA CYS A 99 24.37 6.03 -0.59
C CYS A 99 25.23 5.22 -1.59
N LYS A 100 26.55 5.27 -1.45
CA LYS A 100 27.50 4.56 -2.33
C LYS A 100 28.40 3.58 -1.59
N THR A 101 28.42 3.65 -0.27
CA THR A 101 29.29 2.84 0.57
C THR A 101 28.52 1.68 1.19
N ILE A 102 29.26 0.58 1.48
CA ILE A 102 28.70 -0.59 2.16
C ILE A 102 28.13 -0.23 3.54
N THR A 103 28.76 0.74 4.23
CA THR A 103 28.28 1.24 5.52
C THR A 103 26.92 1.93 5.39
N GLU A 104 26.74 2.80 4.39
CA GLU A 104 25.45 3.45 4.15
C GLU A 104 24.37 2.42 3.85
N TYR A 105 24.65 1.42 3.02
CA TYR A 105 23.68 0.35 2.72
C TYR A 105 23.22 -0.40 3.97
N GLN A 106 24.15 -0.74 4.86
CA GLN A 106 23.80 -1.39 6.13
C GLN A 106 23.02 -0.48 7.07
N LEU A 107 23.27 0.84 7.02
CA LEU A 107 22.53 1.80 7.84
C LEU A 107 21.13 2.08 7.27
N LEU A 108 20.86 1.81 5.99
CA LEU A 108 19.51 1.91 5.44
C LEU A 108 18.54 0.92 6.10
N ASP A 109 18.99 -0.28 6.45
CA ASP A 109 18.17 -1.24 7.20
C ASP A 109 17.69 -0.64 8.53
N VAL A 110 18.58 0.10 9.22
CA VAL A 110 18.24 0.82 10.46
C VAL A 110 17.25 1.95 10.18
N VAL A 111 17.45 2.72 9.11
CA VAL A 111 16.53 3.81 8.74
C VAL A 111 15.15 3.27 8.35
N GLU A 112 15.09 2.14 7.65
CA GLU A 112 13.83 1.48 7.26
C GLU A 112 13.03 1.04 8.48
N GLU A 113 13.65 0.39 9.46
CA GLU A 113 12.97 0.00 10.70
C GLU A 113 12.45 1.21 11.49
N ILE A 114 13.23 2.29 11.59
CA ILE A 114 12.79 3.53 12.25
C ILE A 114 11.61 4.16 11.49
N ALA A 115 11.69 4.25 10.16
CA ALA A 115 10.66 4.84 9.32
C ALA A 115 9.36 4.02 9.37
N LYS A 116 9.46 2.69 9.30
CA LYS A 116 8.34 1.77 9.43
C LYS A 116 7.68 1.87 10.80
N CYS A 117 8.46 1.87 11.88
CA CYS A 117 7.96 2.09 13.24
C CYS A 117 7.22 3.43 13.37
N ALA A 118 7.75 4.50 12.77
CA ALA A 118 7.09 5.81 12.75
C ALA A 118 5.78 5.79 11.95
N ALA A 119 5.74 5.07 10.83
CA ALA A 119 4.57 4.99 9.95
C ALA A 119 3.41 4.17 10.54
N GLU A 120 3.73 3.15 11.35
CA GLU A 120 2.75 2.28 12.03
C GLU A 120 2.20 2.89 13.33
N GLU A 121 2.75 4.03 13.78
CA GLU A 121 2.29 4.73 14.98
C GLU A 121 0.84 5.22 14.85
N GLN A 122 0.07 5.07 15.92
CA GLN A 122 -1.34 5.46 16.00
C GLN A 122 -1.56 6.71 16.85
N ASP A 123 -0.64 7.04 17.75
CA ASP A 123 -0.71 8.25 18.57
C ASP A 123 -0.30 9.50 17.77
N GLU A 124 -1.24 10.43 17.56
CA GLU A 124 -1.01 11.65 16.78
C GLU A 124 0.14 12.52 17.31
N LYS A 125 0.39 12.51 18.62
CA LYS A 125 1.49 13.29 19.21
C LYS A 125 2.83 12.64 18.87
N GLN A 126 2.91 11.32 18.89
CA GLN A 126 4.11 10.59 18.49
C GLN A 126 4.38 10.72 16.99
N ILE A 127 3.34 10.64 16.14
CA ILE A 127 3.47 10.91 14.70
C ILE A 127 4.09 12.30 14.46
N LYS A 128 3.61 13.33 15.16
CA LYS A 128 4.19 14.69 15.07
C LYS A 128 5.63 14.75 15.56
N ASN A 129 5.96 14.02 16.61
CA ASN A 129 7.32 13.94 17.13
C ASN A 129 8.27 13.32 16.09
N TYR A 130 7.89 12.20 15.48
CA TYR A 130 8.66 11.59 14.39
C TYR A 130 8.81 12.53 13.18
N ALA A 131 7.73 13.22 12.79
CA ALA A 131 7.78 14.20 11.70
C ALA A 131 8.82 15.31 11.99
N GLU A 132 8.86 15.81 13.22
CA GLU A 132 9.82 16.80 13.67
C GLU A 132 11.25 16.25 13.68
N VAL A 133 11.45 15.03 14.21
CA VAL A 133 12.75 14.34 14.24
C VAL A 133 13.29 14.13 12.83
N PHE A 134 12.52 13.58 11.89
CA PHE A 134 12.97 13.35 10.52
C PHE A 134 13.29 14.64 9.77
N SER A 135 12.54 15.71 10.03
CA SER A 135 12.74 17.00 9.37
C SER A 135 13.95 17.76 9.94
N GLN A 136 14.08 17.84 11.27
CA GLN A 136 15.13 18.60 11.93
C GLN A 136 16.49 17.88 11.94
N SER A 137 16.50 16.54 11.92
CA SER A 137 17.75 15.79 11.84
C SER A 137 18.44 15.87 10.48
N GLY A 138 17.70 16.26 9.43
CA GLY A 138 18.16 16.19 8.05
C GLY A 138 18.11 14.78 7.45
N LEU A 139 17.68 13.76 8.21
CA LEU A 139 17.62 12.38 7.75
C LEU A 139 16.71 12.23 6.52
N ARG A 140 15.52 12.84 6.56
CA ARG A 140 14.60 12.86 5.40
C ARG A 140 15.31 13.39 4.14
N LYS A 141 15.94 14.57 4.26
CA LYS A 141 16.63 15.22 3.15
C LYS A 141 17.75 14.33 2.60
N LYS A 142 18.45 13.62 3.46
CA LYS A 142 19.50 12.67 3.06
C LYS A 142 18.98 11.48 2.27
N ILE A 143 17.83 10.93 2.67
CA ILE A 143 17.16 9.88 1.88
C ILE A 143 16.72 10.42 0.51
N GLU A 144 16.13 11.61 0.46
CA GLU A 144 15.75 12.28 -0.79
C GLU A 144 16.98 12.51 -1.71
N GLU A 145 18.10 12.98 -1.16
CA GLU A 145 19.37 13.15 -1.87
C GLU A 145 19.90 11.80 -2.42
N CYS A 146 19.85 10.73 -1.63
CA CYS A 146 20.24 9.39 -2.08
C CYS A 146 19.35 8.89 -3.24
N ILE A 147 18.03 9.09 -3.17
CA ILE A 147 17.11 8.70 -4.25
C ILE A 147 17.43 9.48 -5.53
N HIS A 148 17.61 10.79 -5.42
CA HIS A 148 17.96 11.63 -6.57
C HIS A 148 19.28 11.21 -7.24
N ALA A 149 20.32 10.91 -6.45
CA ALA A 149 21.60 10.45 -6.98
C ALA A 149 21.46 9.17 -7.83
N HIS A 150 20.51 8.30 -7.48
CA HIS A 150 20.26 7.05 -8.18
C HIS A 150 19.30 7.18 -9.36
N ILE A 151 18.37 8.15 -9.37
CA ILE A 151 17.47 8.39 -10.50
C ILE A 151 18.19 9.17 -11.62
N TYR A 152 18.82 10.30 -11.30
CA TYR A 152 19.37 11.22 -12.31
C TYR A 152 20.62 10.69 -13.02
N GLY A 153 21.24 9.63 -12.49
CA GLY A 153 22.37 8.96 -13.13
C GLY A 153 21.99 7.91 -14.19
N GLN A 154 20.69 7.61 -14.34
CA GLN A 154 20.22 6.49 -15.14
C GLN A 154 19.61 6.93 -16.47
N ASP A 155 19.65 6.03 -17.45
CA ASP A 155 18.85 6.18 -18.66
C ASP A 155 17.38 5.85 -18.32
N LEU A 156 16.52 6.86 -18.37
CA LEU A 156 15.11 6.74 -18.03
C LEU A 156 14.31 5.92 -19.06
N GLU A 157 14.92 5.55 -20.19
CA GLU A 157 14.28 4.68 -21.19
C GLU A 157 14.34 3.19 -20.82
N GLU A 158 15.26 2.78 -19.94
CA GLU A 158 15.40 1.39 -19.47
C GLU A 158 14.82 1.24 -18.06
N ASN A 159 13.89 0.30 -17.84
CA ASN A 159 13.28 0.10 -16.52
C ASN A 159 14.15 -0.75 -15.57
N GLU A 160 15.26 -1.33 -16.04
CA GLU A 160 16.06 -2.28 -15.25
C GLU A 160 16.65 -1.67 -13.96
N TRP A 161 16.96 -0.38 -13.97
CA TRP A 161 17.50 0.30 -12.77
C TRP A 161 16.51 0.33 -11.61
N MET A 162 15.19 0.26 -11.88
CA MET A 162 14.15 0.27 -10.85
C MET A 162 14.13 -1.03 -10.03
N LEU A 163 14.73 -2.11 -10.55
CA LEU A 163 14.76 -3.43 -9.89
C LEU A 163 15.96 -3.60 -8.95
N GLY A 164 16.75 -2.54 -8.71
CA GLY A 164 17.86 -2.58 -7.78
C GLY A 164 17.39 -2.60 -6.32
N GLU A 165 17.90 -3.55 -5.53
CA GLU A 165 17.55 -3.71 -4.10
C GLU A 165 17.69 -2.40 -3.31
N LEU A 166 18.73 -1.62 -3.60
CA LEU A 166 19.00 -0.33 -2.95
C LEU A 166 17.92 0.72 -3.24
N ILE A 167 17.56 0.90 -4.52
CA ILE A 167 16.61 1.95 -4.90
C ILE A 167 15.20 1.59 -4.46
N ASP A 168 14.88 0.30 -4.46
CA ASP A 168 13.67 -0.26 -3.88
C ASP A 168 13.57 0.02 -2.36
N GLN A 169 14.64 -0.29 -1.60
CA GLN A 169 14.70 0.04 -0.17
C GLN A 169 14.53 1.53 0.10
N LEU A 170 15.22 2.39 -0.66
CA LEU A 170 15.08 3.84 -0.52
C LEU A 170 13.64 4.31 -0.83
N ALA A 171 12.99 3.75 -1.86
CA ALA A 171 11.61 4.06 -2.19
C ALA A 171 10.64 3.63 -1.07
N ARG A 172 10.86 2.47 -0.45
CA ARG A 172 10.08 2.03 0.72
C ARG A 172 10.25 2.96 1.91
N ILE A 173 11.50 3.30 2.27
CA ILE A 173 11.82 4.25 3.34
C ILE A 173 11.09 5.58 3.10
N TYR A 174 11.15 6.09 1.86
CA TYR A 174 10.46 7.33 1.50
C TYR A 174 8.95 7.23 1.74
N CYS A 175 8.30 6.15 1.29
CA CYS A 175 6.86 5.95 1.49
C CYS A 175 6.46 5.87 2.98
N TYR A 176 7.29 5.21 3.80
CA TYR A 176 7.09 5.18 5.25
C TYR A 176 7.22 6.58 5.88
N MET A 177 8.27 7.33 5.52
CA MET A 177 8.47 8.69 6.01
C MET A 177 7.34 9.64 5.59
N THR A 178 6.87 9.58 4.34
CA THR A 178 5.82 10.48 3.84
C THR A 178 4.48 10.31 4.54
N ASN A 179 4.18 9.12 5.09
CA ASN A 179 2.97 8.89 5.88
C ASN A 179 2.95 9.67 7.20
N VAL A 180 4.14 10.05 7.72
CA VAL A 180 4.31 10.80 8.96
C VAL A 180 4.46 12.30 8.69
N LEU A 181 4.99 12.67 7.53
CA LEU A 181 5.29 14.04 7.15
C LEU A 181 4.09 14.75 6.51
N SER A 182 3.92 16.03 6.81
CA SER A 182 2.87 16.85 6.18
C SER A 182 3.24 17.37 4.78
N GLU A 183 4.53 17.38 4.47
CA GLU A 183 5.08 17.88 3.20
C GLU A 183 5.80 16.75 2.49
N TYR A 184 5.62 16.61 1.18
CA TYR A 184 6.29 15.62 0.34
C TYR A 184 6.68 16.24 -1.00
N ASP A 185 7.68 15.65 -1.66
CA ASP A 185 8.09 16.05 -3.00
C ASP A 185 7.29 15.22 -4.02
N GLU A 186 6.49 15.90 -4.84
CA GLU A 186 5.63 15.26 -5.85
C GLU A 186 6.44 14.51 -6.90
N THR A 187 7.61 15.03 -7.30
CA THR A 187 8.48 14.40 -8.30
C THR A 187 9.11 13.12 -7.73
N LEU A 188 9.60 13.17 -6.49
CA LEU A 188 10.10 11.97 -5.82
C LEU A 188 8.99 10.95 -5.58
N SER A 189 7.80 11.38 -5.16
CA SER A 189 6.65 10.51 -5.00
C SER A 189 6.30 9.78 -6.30
N PHE A 190 6.33 10.48 -7.45
CA PHE A 190 6.14 9.85 -8.75
C PHE A 190 7.16 8.74 -9.03
N PHE A 191 8.46 9.01 -8.85
CA PHE A 191 9.49 8.02 -9.12
C PHE A 191 9.47 6.84 -8.14
N CYS A 192 9.30 7.12 -6.85
CA CYS A 192 9.12 6.08 -5.83
C CYS A 192 7.90 5.22 -6.16
N GLY A 193 6.82 5.81 -6.67
CA GLY A 193 5.66 5.08 -7.15
C GLY A 193 6.00 4.09 -8.26
N LYS A 194 6.72 4.55 -9.30
CA LYS A 194 7.17 3.67 -10.39
C LYS A 194 8.07 2.54 -9.89
N ILE A 195 9.04 2.84 -9.03
CA ILE A 195 9.93 1.84 -8.45
C ILE A 195 9.12 0.77 -7.69
N ILE A 196 8.20 1.19 -6.82
CA ILE A 196 7.36 0.27 -6.04
C ILE A 196 6.43 -0.55 -6.95
N SER A 197 5.81 0.06 -7.95
CA SER A 197 4.92 -0.62 -8.92
C SER A 197 5.65 -1.71 -9.69
N GLU A 198 6.82 -1.41 -10.27
CA GLU A 198 7.64 -2.38 -11.01
C GLU A 198 8.12 -3.53 -10.10
N ASN A 199 8.58 -3.22 -8.89
CA ASN A 199 9.00 -4.26 -7.95
C ASN A 199 7.83 -5.12 -7.47
N ILE A 200 6.65 -4.54 -7.21
CA ILE A 200 5.44 -5.31 -6.89
C ILE A 200 5.11 -6.26 -8.05
N ASN A 201 5.08 -5.78 -9.29
CA ASN A 201 4.75 -6.59 -10.45
C ASN A 201 5.73 -7.77 -10.60
N CYS A 202 7.03 -7.49 -10.51
CA CYS A 202 8.08 -8.51 -10.52
C CYS A 202 7.90 -9.55 -9.41
N GLN A 203 7.67 -9.11 -8.17
CA GLN A 203 7.53 -10.00 -7.02
C GLN A 203 6.26 -10.84 -7.08
N VAL A 204 5.16 -10.27 -7.55
CA VAL A 204 3.92 -11.02 -7.82
C VAL A 204 4.17 -12.10 -8.87
N PHE A 205 4.88 -11.79 -9.95
CA PHE A 205 5.24 -12.77 -10.98
C PHE A 205 6.11 -13.90 -10.43
N ILE A 206 7.13 -13.58 -9.63
CA ILE A 206 8.01 -14.58 -9.00
C ILE A 206 7.20 -15.51 -8.09
N ILE A 207 6.38 -14.96 -7.18
CA ILE A 207 5.55 -15.76 -6.26
C ILE A 207 4.60 -16.68 -7.03
N LEU A 208 4.00 -16.20 -8.12
CA LEU A 208 3.14 -17.02 -8.98
C LEU A 208 3.91 -18.21 -9.57
N SER A 209 5.10 -17.96 -10.13
CA SER A 209 5.96 -19.01 -10.70
C SER A 209 6.37 -20.04 -9.65
N GLU A 210 6.81 -19.60 -8.48
CA GLU A 210 7.23 -20.47 -7.37
C GLU A 210 6.07 -21.33 -6.85
N CYS A 211 4.86 -20.75 -6.73
CA CYS A 211 3.66 -21.53 -6.38
C CYS A 211 3.32 -22.58 -7.44
N GLU A 212 3.45 -22.26 -8.73
CA GLU A 212 3.22 -23.22 -9.82
C GLU A 212 4.25 -24.35 -9.82
N ASP A 213 5.53 -24.03 -9.64
CA ASP A 213 6.61 -25.00 -9.57
C ASP A 213 6.44 -25.95 -8.37
N LEU A 214 6.13 -25.41 -7.19
CA LEU A 214 5.85 -26.20 -5.99
C LEU A 214 4.61 -27.09 -6.14
N ALA A 215 3.56 -26.61 -6.81
CA ALA A 215 2.36 -27.40 -7.06
C ALA A 215 2.60 -28.58 -8.03
N ASN A 216 3.58 -28.44 -8.93
CA ASN A 216 3.95 -29.47 -9.89
C ASN A 216 5.02 -30.45 -9.33
N ASN A 217 5.72 -30.08 -8.26
CA ASN A 217 6.74 -30.90 -7.62
C ASN A 217 6.11 -31.93 -6.66
N GLN A 218 6.42 -33.22 -6.85
CA GLN A 218 5.91 -34.29 -5.97
C GLN A 218 6.63 -34.37 -4.61
N ASP A 219 7.86 -33.84 -4.53
CA ASP A 219 8.70 -33.87 -3.32
C ASP A 219 9.52 -32.56 -3.22
N PRO A 220 8.85 -31.42 -2.95
CA PRO A 220 9.50 -30.12 -2.85
C PRO A 220 10.49 -30.07 -1.69
N LYS A 221 11.66 -29.50 -1.94
CA LYS A 221 12.72 -29.39 -0.93
C LYS A 221 12.40 -28.27 0.06
N GLN A 222 12.88 -28.40 1.30
CA GLN A 222 12.72 -27.34 2.31
C GLN A 222 13.19 -25.97 1.81
N ASP A 223 14.31 -25.93 1.09
CA ASP A 223 14.88 -24.69 0.57
C ASP A 223 13.94 -23.95 -0.40
N GLU A 224 13.11 -24.69 -1.17
CA GLU A 224 12.13 -24.10 -2.10
C GLU A 224 11.01 -23.38 -1.33
N PHE A 225 10.58 -23.92 -0.18
CA PHE A 225 9.62 -23.24 0.69
C PHE A 225 10.20 -21.98 1.34
N GLU A 226 11.48 -22.02 1.72
CA GLU A 226 12.15 -20.84 2.30
C GLU A 226 12.33 -19.72 1.27
N VAL A 227 12.60 -20.07 0.00
CA VAL A 227 12.60 -19.08 -1.10
C VAL A 227 11.22 -18.43 -1.23
N LEU A 228 10.13 -19.20 -1.31
CA LEU A 228 8.79 -18.62 -1.42
C LEU A 228 8.43 -17.73 -0.23
N LYS A 229 8.77 -18.13 1.01
CA LYS A 229 8.56 -17.29 2.20
C LYS A 229 9.33 -15.97 2.11
N TYR A 230 10.58 -16.02 1.66
CA TYR A 230 11.40 -14.83 1.48
C TYR A 230 10.80 -13.88 0.43
N GLN A 231 10.34 -14.39 -0.71
CA GLN A 231 9.66 -13.55 -1.72
C GLN A 231 8.35 -12.94 -1.19
N MET A 232 7.58 -13.71 -0.40
CA MET A 232 6.39 -13.19 0.27
C MET A 232 6.71 -12.08 1.26
N GLU A 233 7.83 -12.17 1.98
CA GLU A 233 8.29 -11.13 2.90
C GLU A 233 8.66 -9.85 2.15
N ILE A 234 9.41 -9.96 1.04
CA ILE A 234 9.72 -8.82 0.16
C ILE A 234 8.42 -8.16 -0.32
N LEU A 235 7.48 -8.94 -0.86
CA LEU A 235 6.20 -8.40 -1.33
C LEU A 235 5.42 -7.75 -0.18
N ASN A 236 5.38 -8.35 1.01
CA ASN A 236 4.73 -7.73 2.17
C ASN A 236 5.34 -6.37 2.52
N ASN A 237 6.67 -6.23 2.48
CA ASN A 237 7.35 -4.97 2.76
C ASN A 237 7.03 -3.91 1.69
N LEU A 238 7.01 -4.29 0.40
CA LEU A 238 6.59 -3.42 -0.70
C LEU A 238 5.14 -2.92 -0.52
N LEU A 239 4.21 -3.85 -0.24
CA LEU A 239 2.81 -3.52 -0.06
C LEU A 239 2.56 -2.69 1.21
N GLY A 240 3.33 -2.94 2.28
CA GLY A 240 3.27 -2.16 3.52
C GLY A 240 3.74 -0.72 3.28
N ALA A 241 4.86 -0.54 2.60
CA ALA A 241 5.34 0.77 2.19
C ALA A 241 4.33 1.51 1.32
N LEU A 242 3.77 0.82 0.31
CA LEU A 242 2.72 1.39 -0.55
C LEU A 242 1.50 1.83 0.28
N GLN A 243 1.03 0.99 1.21
CA GLN A 243 -0.11 1.28 2.07
C GLN A 243 0.10 2.57 2.87
N CYS A 244 1.30 2.77 3.40
CA CYS A 244 1.69 4.00 4.08
C CYS A 244 1.68 5.19 3.11
N GLY A 245 2.32 5.06 1.94
CA GLY A 245 2.42 6.14 0.96
C GLY A 245 1.07 6.61 0.40
N ILE A 246 0.07 5.73 0.31
CA ILE A 246 -1.25 6.07 -0.27
C ILE A 246 -2.31 6.49 0.74
N ARG A 247 -1.95 6.64 2.02
CA ARG A 247 -2.90 7.01 3.08
C ARG A 247 -3.50 8.39 2.83
N ASP A 248 -2.67 9.37 2.44
CA ASP A 248 -3.14 10.67 2.01
C ASP A 248 -3.60 10.64 0.53
N LYS A 249 -4.69 11.35 0.24
CA LYS A 249 -5.27 11.37 -1.11
C LYS A 249 -4.34 12.04 -2.13
N THR A 250 -3.63 13.10 -1.74
CA THR A 250 -2.76 13.86 -2.63
C THR A 250 -1.49 13.07 -2.91
N GLN A 251 -0.89 12.45 -1.88
CA GLN A 251 0.24 11.54 -2.03
C GLN A 251 -0.12 10.34 -2.90
N ARG A 252 -1.30 9.74 -2.69
CA ARG A 252 -1.79 8.64 -3.54
C ARG A 252 -1.83 9.02 -5.01
N ILE A 253 -2.33 10.21 -5.34
CA ILE A 253 -2.39 10.67 -6.74
C ILE A 253 -0.98 10.77 -7.33
N ALA A 254 -0.03 11.33 -6.59
CA ALA A 254 1.36 11.45 -7.04
C ALA A 254 2.06 10.09 -7.18
N LEU A 255 1.91 9.18 -6.21
CA LEU A 255 2.49 7.82 -6.25
C LEU A 255 1.87 6.93 -7.31
N GLN A 256 0.61 7.18 -7.68
CA GLN A 256 -0.12 6.43 -8.69
C GLN A 256 0.04 7.00 -10.10
N ASP A 257 0.62 8.19 -10.25
CA ASP A 257 0.78 8.77 -11.57
C ASP A 257 1.63 7.84 -12.47
N ASP A 258 1.11 7.53 -13.65
CA ASP A 258 1.57 6.46 -14.56
C ASP A 258 1.60 5.00 -14.04
N CYS A 259 1.13 4.70 -12.82
CA CYS A 259 1.16 3.35 -12.25
C CYS A 259 -0.23 2.70 -12.22
N ASP A 260 -0.37 1.46 -12.69
CA ASP A 260 -1.62 0.69 -12.60
C ASP A 260 -1.56 -0.37 -11.50
N TYR A 261 -1.36 0.07 -10.25
CA TYR A 261 -1.34 -0.81 -9.07
C TYR A 261 -2.55 -1.72 -8.97
N PHE A 262 -3.71 -1.28 -9.49
CA PHE A 262 -4.91 -2.13 -9.50
C PHE A 262 -4.66 -3.39 -10.34
N ASN A 263 -4.08 -3.25 -11.54
CA ASN A 263 -3.72 -4.40 -12.37
C ASN A 263 -2.57 -5.20 -11.77
N ASP A 264 -1.52 -4.54 -11.25
CA ASP A 264 -0.35 -5.23 -10.67
C ASP A 264 -0.75 -6.13 -9.48
N LEU A 265 -1.71 -5.69 -8.67
CA LEU A 265 -2.21 -6.43 -7.51
C LEU A 265 -3.38 -7.37 -7.83
N SER A 266 -3.91 -7.34 -9.05
CA SER A 266 -5.16 -8.04 -9.42
C SER A 266 -5.08 -9.54 -9.23
N SER A 267 -3.93 -10.15 -9.50
CA SER A 267 -3.71 -11.59 -9.35
C SER A 267 -3.80 -12.03 -7.88
N LEU A 268 -3.36 -11.18 -6.95
CA LEU A 268 -3.37 -11.46 -5.50
C LEU A 268 -4.80 -11.55 -4.92
N PHE A 269 -5.81 -11.07 -5.63
CA PHE A 269 -7.23 -11.31 -5.29
C PHE A 269 -7.59 -12.81 -5.29
N HIS A 270 -6.84 -13.63 -6.02
CA HIS A 270 -7.10 -15.06 -6.19
C HIS A 270 -6.30 -15.95 -5.24
N ILE A 271 -5.61 -15.36 -4.25
CA ILE A 271 -4.97 -16.13 -3.18
C ILE A 271 -6.04 -16.94 -2.45
N ASN A 272 -5.80 -18.25 -2.32
CA ASN A 272 -6.73 -19.19 -1.68
C ASN A 272 -8.12 -19.22 -2.33
N CYS A 273 -8.22 -18.91 -3.63
CA CYS A 273 -9.45 -19.07 -4.38
C CYS A 273 -9.97 -20.52 -4.27
N SER A 274 -11.27 -20.69 -4.03
CA SER A 274 -11.90 -22.02 -4.04
C SER A 274 -11.92 -22.63 -5.44
N ASP A 275 -11.59 -23.92 -5.54
CA ASP A 275 -11.66 -24.73 -6.77
C ASP A 275 -13.06 -24.68 -7.41
N SER A 276 -14.09 -24.51 -6.58
CA SER A 276 -15.48 -24.41 -7.03
C SER A 276 -15.75 -23.21 -7.95
N LEU A 277 -14.95 -22.15 -7.84
CA LEU A 277 -15.09 -20.92 -8.63
C LEU A 277 -14.44 -21.01 -10.01
N LYS A 278 -13.52 -21.97 -10.21
CA LYS A 278 -12.80 -22.21 -11.47
C LYS A 278 -12.14 -20.94 -12.05
N CYS A 279 -11.59 -20.09 -11.19
CA CYS A 279 -10.83 -18.91 -11.62
C CYS A 279 -9.53 -19.34 -12.30
N SER A 280 -9.21 -18.74 -13.45
CA SER A 280 -8.00 -19.04 -14.24
C SER A 280 -6.71 -18.55 -13.58
N HIS A 281 -6.80 -17.58 -12.67
CA HIS A 281 -5.67 -16.94 -12.00
C HIS A 281 -5.52 -17.38 -10.54
N ARG A 282 -6.06 -18.57 -10.19
CA ARG A 282 -5.98 -19.10 -8.82
C ARG A 282 -4.53 -19.27 -8.38
N ILE A 283 -4.21 -18.69 -7.22
CA ILE A 283 -2.91 -18.88 -6.55
C ILE A 283 -3.13 -19.85 -5.39
N ALA A 284 -2.57 -21.05 -5.51
CA ALA A 284 -2.62 -22.08 -4.47
C ALA A 284 -1.27 -22.13 -3.76
N PHE A 285 -1.23 -21.63 -2.52
CA PHE A 285 -0.05 -21.78 -1.68
C PHE A 285 0.02 -23.20 -1.11
N PRO A 286 1.22 -23.75 -0.87
CA PRO A 286 1.37 -24.99 -0.12
C PRO A 286 0.76 -24.88 1.28
N GLU A 287 0.24 -25.98 1.82
CA GLU A 287 -0.41 -25.99 3.15
C GLU A 287 0.51 -25.53 4.30
N SER A 288 1.83 -25.66 4.13
CA SER A 288 2.85 -25.22 5.08
C SER A 288 3.05 -23.71 5.12
N ILE A 289 2.53 -22.97 4.13
CA ILE A 289 2.69 -21.53 3.99
C ILE A 289 1.34 -20.86 4.19
N ASN A 290 1.29 -19.86 5.07
CA ASN A 290 0.09 -19.09 5.35
C ASN A 290 0.14 -17.73 4.64
N PRO A 291 -0.57 -17.54 3.51
CA PRO A 291 -0.56 -16.29 2.77
C PRO A 291 -1.59 -15.27 3.29
N LYS A 292 -2.21 -15.49 4.46
CA LYS A 292 -3.33 -14.67 4.94
C LYS A 292 -2.97 -13.19 5.06
N GLN A 293 -1.84 -12.86 5.68
CA GLN A 293 -1.42 -11.47 5.87
C GLN A 293 -1.19 -10.77 4.53
N LEU A 294 -0.46 -11.41 3.62
CA LEU A 294 -0.23 -10.91 2.26
C LEU A 294 -1.55 -10.67 1.52
N HIS A 295 -2.48 -11.63 1.60
CA HIS A 295 -3.79 -11.51 0.97
C HIS A 295 -4.59 -10.33 1.53
N LEU A 296 -4.67 -10.19 2.86
CA LEU A 296 -5.39 -9.09 3.50
C LEU A 296 -4.80 -7.73 3.13
N LEU A 297 -3.47 -7.63 3.07
CA LEU A 297 -2.78 -6.40 2.68
C LEU A 297 -3.05 -6.06 1.20
N ALA A 298 -2.98 -7.04 0.30
CA ALA A 298 -3.34 -6.87 -1.10
C ALA A 298 -4.79 -6.42 -1.28
N LEU A 299 -5.76 -7.05 -0.60
CA LEU A 299 -7.17 -6.65 -0.65
C LEU A 299 -7.39 -5.24 -0.08
N THR A 300 -6.65 -4.87 0.97
CA THR A 300 -6.68 -3.53 1.55
C THR A 300 -6.26 -2.50 0.50
N LEU A 301 -5.13 -2.72 -0.19
CA LEU A 301 -4.66 -1.85 -1.25
C LEU A 301 -5.62 -1.80 -2.44
N LEU A 302 -6.11 -2.95 -2.91
CA LEU A 302 -7.10 -3.02 -3.99
C LEU A 302 -8.37 -2.22 -3.67
N SER A 303 -8.80 -2.19 -2.40
CA SER A 303 -9.94 -1.38 -1.97
C SER A 303 -9.71 0.12 -2.18
N GLN A 304 -8.46 0.58 -2.13
CA GLN A 304 -8.09 1.99 -2.28
C GLN A 304 -7.97 2.44 -3.74
N PHE A 305 -7.73 1.53 -4.67
CA PHE A 305 -7.52 1.80 -6.11
C PHE A 305 -8.74 1.51 -6.99
N THR A 306 -9.93 1.42 -6.40
CA THR A 306 -11.18 1.08 -7.10
C THR A 306 -11.68 2.13 -8.09
N GLN A 307 -11.03 3.29 -8.22
CA GLN A 307 -11.34 4.25 -9.29
C GLN A 307 -11.15 3.63 -10.68
N SER A 308 -10.25 2.64 -10.80
CA SER A 308 -10.04 1.82 -12.00
C SER A 308 -11.02 0.64 -12.14
N ALA A 309 -11.99 0.48 -11.21
CA ALA A 309 -12.89 -0.68 -11.14
C ALA A 309 -14.10 -0.60 -12.10
N ASN A 310 -14.18 0.40 -12.97
CA ASN A 310 -15.20 0.47 -14.03
C ASN A 310 -14.83 -0.40 -15.26
N LYS A 311 -14.06 -1.47 -15.07
CA LYS A 311 -13.76 -2.47 -16.10
C LYS A 311 -14.83 -3.56 -16.09
N GLU A 312 -15.10 -4.17 -17.25
CA GLU A 312 -16.10 -5.24 -17.35
C GLU A 312 -15.67 -6.53 -16.64
N ILE A 313 -14.36 -6.75 -16.60
CA ILE A 313 -13.69 -7.87 -15.94
C ILE A 313 -12.80 -7.24 -14.87
N LEU A 314 -13.11 -7.51 -13.60
CA LEU A 314 -12.23 -7.15 -12.48
C LEU A 314 -11.47 -8.38 -12.05
N PHE A 315 -10.19 -8.19 -11.72
CA PHE A 315 -9.31 -9.27 -11.28
C PHE A 315 -9.28 -10.43 -12.27
N GLY A 316 -9.41 -10.20 -13.58
CA GLY A 316 -9.46 -11.29 -14.57
C GLY A 316 -10.64 -12.26 -14.40
N THR A 317 -11.71 -11.91 -13.68
CA THR A 317 -12.86 -12.79 -13.44
C THR A 317 -14.21 -12.08 -13.61
N THR A 318 -15.29 -12.87 -13.66
CA THR A 318 -16.64 -12.32 -13.82
C THR A 318 -17.12 -11.64 -12.55
N SER A 319 -18.04 -10.67 -12.68
CA SER A 319 -18.65 -10.00 -11.52
C SER A 319 -19.34 -10.98 -10.56
N LYS A 320 -19.86 -12.11 -11.07
CA LYS A 320 -20.41 -13.20 -10.24
C LYS A 320 -19.33 -13.85 -9.37
N ASN A 321 -18.16 -14.12 -9.95
CA ASN A 321 -17.07 -14.75 -9.23
C ASN A 321 -16.46 -13.82 -8.19
N VAL A 322 -16.27 -12.53 -8.50
CA VAL A 322 -15.82 -11.55 -7.49
C VAL A 322 -16.76 -11.52 -6.28
N VAL A 323 -18.08 -11.51 -6.50
CA VAL A 323 -19.05 -11.61 -5.40
C VAL A 323 -18.90 -12.93 -4.64
N ALA A 324 -18.65 -14.03 -5.34
CA ALA A 324 -18.45 -15.33 -4.73
C ALA A 324 -17.15 -15.47 -3.90
N HIS A 325 -16.12 -14.67 -4.20
CA HIS A 325 -14.93 -14.53 -3.35
C HIS A 325 -15.25 -13.74 -2.07
N LEU A 326 -15.98 -12.62 -2.19
CA LEU A 326 -16.18 -11.68 -1.09
C LEU A 326 -17.33 -12.06 -0.14
N ALA A 327 -18.41 -12.62 -0.68
CA ALA A 327 -19.63 -12.91 0.06
C ALA A 327 -19.45 -13.87 1.25
N PRO A 328 -18.67 -14.98 1.15
CA PRO A 328 -18.55 -15.91 2.27
C PRO A 328 -18.04 -15.27 3.57
N VAL A 329 -17.05 -14.38 3.47
CA VAL A 329 -16.48 -13.66 4.62
C VAL A 329 -17.51 -12.73 5.25
N ILE A 330 -18.22 -11.96 4.42
CA ILE A 330 -19.21 -10.99 4.89
C ILE A 330 -20.45 -11.69 5.49
N ILE A 331 -20.91 -12.78 4.86
CA ILE A 331 -22.02 -13.60 5.35
C ILE A 331 -21.67 -14.24 6.69
N SER A 332 -20.50 -14.87 6.79
CA SER A 332 -20.02 -15.50 8.02
C SER A 332 -19.91 -14.48 9.15
N PHE A 333 -19.30 -13.32 8.90
CA PHE A 333 -19.26 -12.24 9.90
C PHE A 333 -20.66 -11.81 10.34
N ALA A 334 -21.59 -11.55 9.41
CA ALA A 334 -22.95 -11.12 9.73
C ALA A 334 -23.72 -12.16 10.57
N LEU A 335 -23.54 -13.45 10.28
CA LEU A 335 -24.14 -14.56 11.04
C LEU A 335 -23.63 -14.62 12.48
N ASN A 336 -22.34 -14.34 12.68
CA ASN A 336 -21.67 -14.39 13.98
C ASN A 336 -21.88 -13.10 14.80
N ALA A 337 -21.97 -11.96 14.12
CA ALA A 337 -22.11 -10.64 14.72
C ALA A 337 -23.54 -10.35 15.21
N SER A 338 -24.56 -10.95 14.59
CA SER A 338 -25.96 -10.70 14.93
C SER A 338 -26.45 -11.68 16.01
N PHE A 339 -26.70 -11.19 17.23
CA PHE A 339 -27.35 -11.94 18.33
C PHE A 339 -28.71 -12.57 17.97
N GLY A 340 -29.27 -12.24 16.81
CA GLY A 340 -30.68 -12.35 16.51
C GLY A 340 -30.98 -12.89 15.12
N CYS A 341 -30.28 -13.93 14.65
CA CYS A 341 -30.63 -14.68 13.44
C CYS A 341 -32.01 -15.37 13.54
N LYS A 342 -33.09 -14.72 13.98
CA LYS A 342 -34.46 -15.23 13.96
C LYS A 342 -34.95 -15.37 12.52
N GLN A 343 -34.46 -14.55 11.58
CA GLN A 343 -34.89 -14.58 10.18
C GLN A 343 -34.16 -15.69 9.40
N LEU A 344 -32.83 -15.78 9.50
CA LEU A 344 -32.03 -16.89 8.95
C LEU A 344 -32.34 -18.25 9.62
N LYS A 345 -32.65 -18.27 10.93
CA LYS A 345 -33.13 -19.50 11.61
C LYS A 345 -34.54 -19.91 11.19
N ARG A 346 -35.38 -19.00 10.69
CA ARG A 346 -36.76 -19.31 10.25
C ARG A 346 -36.83 -19.82 8.81
N THR A 347 -35.88 -19.48 7.95
CA THR A 347 -35.98 -19.83 6.51
C THR A 347 -35.55 -21.26 6.17
N ASN A 348 -35.17 -22.13 7.12
CA ASN A 348 -34.63 -23.48 6.85
C ASN A 348 -33.43 -23.52 5.87
N GLN A 349 -32.91 -22.37 5.44
CA GLN A 349 -31.75 -22.23 4.53
C GLN A 349 -30.40 -22.37 5.26
N LEU A 350 -30.46 -22.69 6.56
CA LEU A 350 -29.29 -22.93 7.41
C LEU A 350 -28.47 -24.13 6.96
N SER A 351 -29.04 -25.15 6.32
CA SER A 351 -28.27 -26.32 5.90
C SER A 351 -27.20 -26.00 4.85
N GLU A 352 -27.43 -25.01 3.98
CA GLU A 352 -26.42 -24.51 3.05
C GLU A 352 -25.49 -23.47 3.72
N ALA A 353 -26.02 -22.59 4.58
CA ALA A 353 -25.20 -21.64 5.33
C ALA A 353 -24.25 -22.31 6.34
N GLN A 354 -24.60 -23.48 6.88
CA GLN A 354 -23.77 -24.29 7.77
C GLN A 354 -22.66 -25.04 7.02
N SER A 355 -22.80 -25.24 5.70
CA SER A 355 -21.67 -25.73 4.87
C SER A 355 -20.62 -24.63 4.64
N LEU A 356 -21.06 -23.38 4.59
CA LEU A 356 -20.20 -22.19 4.56
C LEU A 356 -19.56 -21.89 5.93
N SER A 357 -20.13 -22.36 7.04
CA SER A 357 -19.56 -22.22 8.40
C SER A 357 -18.43 -23.24 8.70
N SER A 358 -17.92 -23.94 7.69
CA SER A 358 -16.61 -24.62 7.78
C SER A 358 -15.44 -23.65 7.67
N LEU A 359 -15.72 -22.37 7.35
CA LEU A 359 -14.77 -21.27 7.47
C LEU A 359 -14.39 -21.05 8.93
N ASP A 360 -13.11 -20.82 9.16
CA ASP A 360 -12.46 -20.68 10.47
C ASP A 360 -13.30 -19.78 11.40
N PRO A 361 -13.77 -20.26 12.57
CA PRO A 361 -14.68 -19.53 13.46
C PRO A 361 -14.10 -18.23 14.09
N LEU A 362 -12.89 -17.83 13.69
CA LEU A 362 -12.15 -16.66 14.14
C LEU A 362 -11.96 -15.62 13.02
N GLN A 363 -13.03 -15.28 12.30
CA GLN A 363 -13.00 -14.08 11.46
C GLN A 363 -12.85 -12.83 12.33
N THR A 364 -11.76 -12.09 12.11
CA THR A 364 -11.51 -10.84 12.81
C THR A 364 -12.38 -9.73 12.21
N LEU A 365 -12.68 -8.72 13.02
CA LEU A 365 -13.36 -7.50 12.54
C LEU A 365 -12.56 -6.81 11.43
N GLU A 366 -11.24 -6.90 11.48
CA GLU A 366 -10.31 -6.38 10.48
C GLU A 366 -10.48 -7.07 9.13
N GLU A 367 -10.46 -8.41 9.11
CA GLU A 367 -10.68 -9.18 7.88
C GLU A 367 -12.04 -8.84 7.27
N PHE A 368 -13.09 -8.77 8.07
CA PHE A 368 -14.39 -8.32 7.59
C PHE A 368 -14.35 -6.90 7.01
N ASP A 369 -13.73 -5.93 7.69
CA ASP A 369 -13.69 -4.53 7.22
C ASP A 369 -12.98 -4.40 5.87
N ILE A 370 -11.91 -5.18 5.64
CA ILE A 370 -11.18 -5.20 4.38
C ILE A 370 -12.06 -5.73 3.24
N TYR A 371 -12.66 -6.90 3.41
CA TYR A 371 -13.53 -7.52 2.40
C TYR A 371 -14.76 -6.66 2.11
N PHE A 372 -15.36 -6.10 3.16
CA PHE A 372 -16.53 -5.25 3.05
C PHE A 372 -16.22 -3.92 2.38
N SER A 373 -15.09 -3.28 2.73
CA SER A 373 -14.64 -2.04 2.08
C SER A 373 -14.35 -2.25 0.60
N LEU A 374 -13.70 -3.36 0.23
CA LEU A 374 -13.46 -3.70 -1.17
C LEU A 374 -14.78 -3.89 -1.94
N LEU A 375 -15.73 -4.65 -1.37
CA LEU A 375 -17.04 -4.83 -2.00
C LEU A 375 -17.79 -3.52 -2.17
N HIS A 376 -17.88 -2.72 -1.11
CA HIS A 376 -18.56 -1.41 -1.12
C HIS A 376 -17.99 -0.55 -2.25
N ASN A 377 -16.67 -0.40 -2.29
CA ASN A 377 -16.02 0.41 -3.31
C ASN A 377 -16.26 -0.11 -4.73
N ILE A 378 -16.19 -1.43 -4.97
CA ILE A 378 -16.51 -2.02 -6.28
C ILE A 378 -17.95 -1.73 -6.69
N VAL A 379 -18.92 -1.91 -5.79
CA VAL A 379 -20.35 -1.69 -6.08
C VAL A 379 -20.63 -0.23 -6.38
N MET A 380 -19.96 0.69 -5.67
CA MET A 380 -20.16 2.11 -5.87
C MET A 380 -19.59 2.62 -7.19
N GLN A 381 -18.54 1.99 -7.71
CA GLN A 381 -17.93 2.33 -9.00
C GLN A 381 -18.55 1.57 -10.17
N ASN A 382 -19.16 0.41 -9.92
CA ASN A 382 -19.68 -0.46 -10.96
C ASN A 382 -21.01 -1.11 -10.55
N ASN A 383 -22.10 -0.60 -11.11
CA ASN A 383 -23.45 -1.05 -10.78
C ASN A 383 -23.78 -2.48 -11.24
N ARG A 384 -22.96 -3.12 -12.09
CA ARG A 384 -23.18 -4.49 -12.58
C ARG A 384 -23.13 -5.53 -11.45
N TYR A 385 -22.46 -5.20 -10.34
CA TYR A 385 -22.34 -6.06 -9.18
C TYR A 385 -23.64 -6.18 -8.38
N ALA A 386 -24.52 -5.18 -8.46
CA ALA A 386 -25.77 -5.13 -7.72
C ALA A 386 -26.64 -6.40 -7.91
N TYR A 387 -26.80 -6.86 -9.16
CA TYR A 387 -27.59 -8.06 -9.45
C TYR A 387 -26.96 -9.34 -8.88
N ASN A 388 -25.64 -9.49 -9.00
CA ASN A 388 -24.96 -10.68 -8.49
C ASN A 388 -24.99 -10.74 -6.96
N ILE A 389 -24.86 -9.59 -6.28
CA ILE A 389 -25.02 -9.51 -4.83
C ILE A 389 -26.45 -9.87 -4.44
N ALA A 390 -27.44 -9.31 -5.13
CA ALA A 390 -28.86 -9.53 -4.84
C ALA A 390 -29.29 -11.00 -5.02
N THR A 391 -28.59 -11.74 -5.89
CA THR A 391 -28.91 -13.13 -6.20
C THR A 391 -27.97 -14.14 -5.53
N TYR A 392 -26.92 -13.67 -4.85
CA TYR A 392 -26.03 -14.56 -4.09
C TYR A 392 -26.75 -15.07 -2.83
N PRO A 393 -26.78 -16.39 -2.58
CA PRO A 393 -27.52 -16.97 -1.46
C PRO A 393 -27.17 -16.32 -0.12
N ASN A 394 -28.19 -15.99 0.68
CA ASN A 394 -28.11 -15.34 1.98
C ASN A 394 -27.46 -13.94 2.03
N PHE A 395 -26.90 -13.43 0.92
CA PHE A 395 -26.11 -12.21 0.98
C PHE A 395 -26.96 -10.96 1.26
N LEU A 396 -28.11 -10.83 0.59
CA LEU A 396 -29.06 -9.74 0.89
C LEU A 396 -29.49 -9.74 2.36
N ILE A 397 -29.74 -10.91 2.92
CA ILE A 397 -30.16 -11.04 4.32
C ILE A 397 -29.02 -10.59 5.23
N SER A 398 -27.78 -11.02 4.96
CA SER A 398 -26.60 -10.58 5.71
C SER A 398 -26.41 -9.06 5.66
N LEU A 399 -26.60 -8.40 4.52
CA LEU A 399 -26.54 -6.94 4.41
C LEU A 399 -27.63 -6.25 5.25
N ILE A 400 -28.84 -6.80 5.29
CA ILE A 400 -29.94 -6.29 6.12
C ILE A 400 -29.63 -6.44 7.62
N GLU A 401 -29.04 -7.56 8.03
CA GLU A 401 -28.63 -7.79 9.42
C GLU A 401 -27.49 -6.84 9.84
N LEU A 402 -26.56 -6.53 8.93
CA LEU A 402 -25.48 -5.56 9.20
C LEU A 402 -26.00 -4.14 9.47
N LEU A 403 -27.18 -3.76 8.98
CA LEU A 403 -27.82 -2.49 9.34
C LEU A 403 -28.24 -2.43 10.81
N GLN A 404 -28.54 -3.59 11.39
CA GLN A 404 -28.93 -3.75 12.78
C GLN A 404 -27.73 -4.03 13.69
N PHE A 405 -26.51 -3.99 13.15
CA PHE A 405 -25.29 -4.23 13.91
C PHE A 405 -25.15 -3.24 15.08
N GLN A 406 -24.91 -3.78 16.28
CA GLN A 406 -24.83 -3.03 17.54
C GLN A 406 -23.57 -3.41 18.34
N GLN A 407 -23.21 -2.54 19.27
CA GLN A 407 -21.92 -2.52 19.96
C GLN A 407 -21.60 -3.74 20.84
N GLN A 408 -22.59 -4.55 21.21
CA GLN A 408 -22.33 -5.75 22.00
C GLN A 408 -22.25 -6.97 21.07
N ILE A 409 -21.10 -7.63 21.06
CA ILE A 409 -20.96 -9.01 20.62
C ILE A 409 -20.35 -9.75 21.81
N GLN A 410 -21.21 -10.30 22.68
CA GLN A 410 -20.75 -10.92 23.94
C GLN A 410 -19.90 -12.17 23.68
N GLU A 411 -20.13 -12.87 22.57
CA GLU A 411 -19.49 -14.15 22.26
C GLU A 411 -18.04 -13.99 21.73
N TYR A 412 -17.71 -12.84 21.14
CA TYR A 412 -16.41 -12.63 20.46
C TYR A 412 -15.50 -11.60 21.12
N LYS A 413 -15.89 -11.01 22.26
CA LYS A 413 -15.16 -9.89 22.92
C LYS A 413 -14.87 -8.69 21.99
N LEU A 414 -15.51 -8.61 20.83
CA LEU A 414 -15.37 -7.48 19.92
C LEU A 414 -16.11 -6.29 20.52
N LYS A 415 -15.37 -5.20 20.75
CA LYS A 415 -15.93 -3.90 21.14
C LYS A 415 -15.65 -2.90 20.02
N PRO A 416 -16.36 -3.01 18.87
CA PRO A 416 -16.21 -2.03 17.81
C PRO A 416 -16.54 -0.64 18.37
N ASN A 417 -15.76 0.36 17.97
CA ASN A 417 -16.08 1.74 18.30
C ASN A 417 -17.29 2.21 17.46
N ASN A 418 -17.91 3.33 17.84
CA ASN A 418 -19.09 3.85 17.14
C ASN A 418 -18.80 4.19 15.67
N TYR A 419 -17.56 4.57 15.35
CA TYR A 419 -17.12 4.86 13.98
C TYR A 419 -17.19 3.61 13.10
N THR A 420 -16.64 2.48 13.54
CA THR A 420 -16.70 1.21 12.81
C THR A 420 -18.15 0.75 12.61
N ILE A 421 -18.99 0.83 13.65
CA ILE A 421 -20.41 0.47 13.54
C ILE A 421 -21.10 1.32 12.48
N SER A 422 -20.86 2.63 12.49
CA SER A 422 -21.45 3.57 11.53
C SER A 422 -20.98 3.29 10.11
N LYS A 423 -19.69 2.99 9.91
CA LYS A 423 -19.10 2.63 8.61
C LYS A 423 -19.75 1.36 8.03
N ILE A 424 -19.97 0.35 8.86
CA ILE A 424 -20.62 -0.91 8.45
C ILE A 424 -22.06 -0.66 7.99
N LYS A 425 -22.83 0.09 8.80
CA LYS A 425 -24.20 0.45 8.46
C LYS A 425 -24.26 1.28 7.17
N GLN A 426 -23.42 2.31 7.07
CA GLN A 426 -23.34 3.17 5.89
C GLN A 426 -23.02 2.35 4.63
N GLY A 427 -22.00 1.51 4.66
CA GLY A 427 -21.64 0.70 3.51
C GLY A 427 -22.76 -0.28 3.12
N SER A 428 -23.51 -0.80 4.10
CA SER A 428 -24.64 -1.69 3.86
C SER A 428 -25.79 -0.93 3.19
N ILE A 429 -26.10 0.29 3.65
CA ILE A 429 -27.08 1.19 3.03
C ILE A 429 -26.71 1.49 1.59
N ASP A 430 -25.45 1.87 1.34
CA ASP A 430 -24.98 2.24 0.00
C ASP A 430 -25.08 1.05 -0.98
N ILE A 431 -24.68 -0.16 -0.56
CA ILE A 431 -24.81 -1.37 -1.38
C ILE A 431 -26.28 -1.70 -1.64
N LEU A 432 -27.13 -1.68 -0.62
CA LEU A 432 -28.58 -1.96 -0.77
C LEU A 432 -29.28 -0.90 -1.63
N SER A 433 -28.86 0.36 -1.55
CA SER A 433 -29.31 1.43 -2.43
C SER A 433 -28.95 1.15 -3.89
N SER A 434 -27.71 0.72 -4.15
CA SER A 434 -27.26 0.31 -5.49
C SER A 434 -28.08 -0.87 -6.02
N ILE A 435 -28.43 -1.83 -5.16
CA ILE A 435 -29.35 -2.94 -5.51
C ILE A 435 -30.73 -2.41 -5.89
N CYS A 436 -31.33 -1.55 -5.06
CA CYS A 436 -32.64 -0.96 -5.34
C CYS A 436 -32.64 -0.15 -6.64
N LYS A 437 -31.53 0.53 -6.96
CA LYS A 437 -31.38 1.37 -8.16
C LYS A 437 -31.23 0.57 -9.45
N ASN A 438 -30.54 -0.57 -9.40
CA ASN A 438 -30.05 -1.24 -10.61
C ASN A 438 -30.68 -2.62 -10.86
N CYS A 439 -31.38 -3.20 -9.88
CA CYS A 439 -32.06 -4.49 -10.03
C CYS A 439 -33.50 -4.33 -10.54
N ASN A 440 -34.13 -5.46 -10.89
CA ASN A 440 -35.51 -5.50 -11.35
C ASN A 440 -36.52 -5.26 -10.21
N GLU A 441 -37.78 -4.99 -10.58
CA GLU A 441 -38.90 -4.73 -9.67
C GLU A 441 -39.14 -5.86 -8.65
N SER A 442 -38.88 -7.12 -9.00
CA SER A 442 -39.02 -8.24 -8.06
C SER A 442 -38.00 -8.16 -6.91
N ILE A 443 -36.73 -7.89 -7.23
CA ILE A 443 -35.68 -7.73 -6.23
C ILE A 443 -35.91 -6.45 -5.42
N GLN A 444 -36.30 -5.35 -6.07
CA GLN A 444 -36.65 -4.11 -5.39
C GLN A 444 -37.77 -4.33 -4.38
N LYS A 445 -38.84 -5.03 -4.77
CA LYS A 445 -39.95 -5.34 -3.87
C LYS A 445 -39.50 -6.17 -2.67
N GLN A 446 -38.69 -7.20 -2.93
CA GLN A 446 -38.14 -8.06 -1.89
C GLN A 446 -37.32 -7.28 -0.86
N VAL A 447 -36.42 -6.40 -1.32
CA VAL A 447 -35.56 -5.61 -0.42
C VAL A 447 -36.39 -4.56 0.33
N LEU A 448 -37.17 -3.75 -0.38
CA LEU A 448 -37.90 -2.63 0.21
C LEU A 448 -38.96 -3.08 1.22
N PHE A 449 -39.78 -4.06 0.83
CA PHE A 449 -40.98 -4.44 1.58
C PHE A 449 -40.81 -5.75 2.36
N ASP A 450 -40.41 -6.83 1.69
CA ASP A 450 -40.35 -8.16 2.34
C ASP A 450 -39.25 -8.20 3.41
N MET A 451 -38.10 -7.57 3.15
CA MET A 451 -36.99 -7.42 4.10
C MET A 451 -37.10 -6.16 4.96
N LYS A 452 -38.15 -5.34 4.77
CA LYS A 452 -38.43 -4.12 5.54
C LYS A 452 -37.30 -3.09 5.53
N PHE A 453 -36.57 -2.98 4.43
CA PHE A 453 -35.45 -2.05 4.33
C PHE A 453 -35.87 -0.59 4.56
N ILE A 454 -37.06 -0.16 4.10
CA ILE A 454 -37.58 1.20 4.35
C ILE A 454 -37.67 1.51 5.85
N LYS A 455 -38.21 0.58 6.63
CA LYS A 455 -38.30 0.72 8.09
C LYS A 455 -36.91 0.84 8.73
N LEU A 456 -35.95 0.02 8.28
CA LEU A 456 -34.58 0.04 8.80
C LEU A 456 -33.86 1.34 8.46
N LEU A 457 -34.08 1.90 7.27
CA LEU A 457 -33.55 3.21 6.89
C LEU A 457 -34.10 4.31 7.79
N ILE A 458 -35.41 4.34 8.07
CA ILE A 458 -36.01 5.32 8.99
C ILE A 458 -35.39 5.21 10.39
N GLN A 459 -35.22 3.98 10.88
CA GLN A 459 -34.57 3.72 12.17
C GLN A 459 -33.09 4.15 12.20
N ALA A 460 -32.38 4.03 11.06
CA ALA A 460 -31.00 4.46 10.92
C ALA A 460 -30.85 5.98 10.83
N ALA A 461 -31.83 6.68 10.25
CA ALA A 461 -31.87 8.15 10.29
C ALA A 461 -32.18 8.65 11.71
N GLY A 462 -33.22 8.11 12.35
CA GLY A 462 -33.43 8.13 13.80
C GLY A 462 -33.27 9.45 14.56
N ILE A 463 -33.51 10.61 13.92
CA ILE A 463 -33.18 11.94 14.47
C ILE A 463 -34.15 12.31 15.62
N LYS A 464 -35.43 11.90 15.55
CA LYS A 464 -36.45 12.23 16.56
C LYS A 464 -37.06 11.04 17.29
N SER A 465 -36.90 9.81 16.77
CA SER A 465 -37.45 8.57 17.35
C SER A 465 -36.74 8.05 18.63
N GLY A 466 -35.88 8.86 19.26
CA GLY A 466 -35.21 8.53 20.52
C GLY A 466 -33.95 7.65 20.38
N ASN A 467 -33.59 7.27 19.15
CA ASN A 467 -32.31 6.63 18.85
C ASN A 467 -31.14 7.64 18.81
N CYS A 468 -31.43 8.92 18.52
CA CYS A 468 -30.45 10.02 18.44
C CYS A 468 -29.19 9.58 17.70
N GLU A 469 -29.32 9.16 16.44
CA GLU A 469 -28.13 8.91 15.62
C GLU A 469 -27.37 10.23 15.47
N GLU A 470 -26.13 10.26 15.95
CA GLU A 470 -25.28 11.45 15.93
C GLU A 470 -24.29 11.42 14.76
N ASN A 471 -24.23 10.31 14.01
CA ASN A 471 -23.33 10.19 12.88
C ASN A 471 -23.92 10.86 11.61
N ASP A 472 -23.46 12.07 11.32
CA ASP A 472 -23.83 12.85 10.12
C ASP A 472 -23.63 12.08 8.80
N LEU A 473 -22.61 11.23 8.70
CA LEU A 473 -22.35 10.45 7.47
C LEU A 473 -23.42 9.38 7.26
N LEU A 474 -23.85 8.72 8.34
CA LEU A 474 -24.91 7.72 8.28
C LEU A 474 -26.26 8.35 7.94
N ILE A 475 -26.58 9.50 8.56
CA ILE A 475 -27.79 10.28 8.24
C ILE A 475 -27.77 10.66 6.76
N LYS A 476 -26.66 11.23 6.28
CA LYS A 476 -26.51 11.66 4.88
C LYS A 476 -26.64 10.48 3.90
N SER A 477 -26.00 9.35 4.17
CA SER A 477 -26.14 8.14 3.34
C SER A 477 -27.58 7.65 3.31
N THR A 478 -28.28 7.65 4.45
CA THR A 478 -29.69 7.28 4.56
C THR A 478 -30.59 8.18 3.72
N LEU A 479 -30.40 9.50 3.81
CA LEU A 479 -31.16 10.48 3.01
C LEU A 479 -30.92 10.32 1.52
N ASN A 480 -29.66 10.14 1.12
CA ASN A 480 -29.28 9.89 -0.27
C ASN A 480 -29.93 8.59 -0.79
N CYS A 481 -29.97 7.55 0.04
CA CYS A 481 -30.65 6.30 -0.28
C CYS A 481 -32.15 6.51 -0.54
N PHE A 482 -32.85 7.26 0.34
CA PHE A 482 -34.25 7.60 0.12
C PHE A 482 -34.47 8.38 -1.18
N ALA A 483 -33.66 9.41 -1.41
CA ALA A 483 -33.73 10.20 -2.63
C ALA A 483 -33.52 9.34 -3.88
N ASP A 484 -32.54 8.42 -3.85
CA ASP A 484 -32.26 7.51 -4.95
C ASP A 484 -33.41 6.52 -5.18
N ILE A 485 -33.92 5.87 -4.13
CA ILE A 485 -35.05 4.94 -4.22
C ILE A 485 -36.26 5.66 -4.84
N LEU A 486 -36.67 6.80 -4.27
CA LEU A 486 -37.83 7.55 -4.74
C LEU A 486 -37.65 8.05 -6.18
N THR A 487 -36.46 8.53 -6.53
CA THR A 487 -36.17 8.99 -7.89
C THR A 487 -36.23 7.83 -8.89
N ASN A 488 -35.73 6.66 -8.53
CA ASN A 488 -35.75 5.50 -9.42
C ASN A 488 -37.17 4.92 -9.59
N LEU A 489 -37.96 4.88 -8.52
CA LEU A 489 -39.36 4.43 -8.59
C LEU A 489 -40.26 5.41 -9.36
N LYS A 490 -39.92 6.70 -9.40
CA LYS A 490 -40.65 7.74 -10.15
C LYS A 490 -40.32 7.78 -11.65
N LYS A 491 -39.20 7.21 -12.11
CA LYS A 491 -38.81 7.28 -13.52
C LYS A 491 -39.87 6.60 -14.39
N PRO A 492 -40.47 7.29 -15.36
CA PRO A 492 -41.44 6.67 -16.26
C PRO A 492 -40.71 5.58 -17.06
N LEU A 493 -41.19 4.34 -16.97
CA LEU A 493 -40.81 3.28 -17.91
C LEU A 493 -40.99 3.86 -19.32
N LYS A 494 -39.97 3.74 -20.18
CA LYS A 494 -39.82 4.41 -21.48
C LYS A 494 -41.05 4.33 -22.41
N ASN A 495 -42.05 3.54 -22.09
CA ASN A 495 -43.34 3.47 -22.77
C ASN A 495 -44.50 3.72 -21.78
N LYS A 496 -45.03 4.96 -21.80
CA LYS A 496 -46.32 5.44 -21.27
C LYS A 496 -47.12 4.42 -20.42
N LYS A 497 -46.82 4.33 -19.12
CA LYS A 497 -47.70 3.72 -18.11
C LYS A 497 -47.72 4.58 -16.83
N PRO A 498 -48.76 4.42 -15.97
CA PRO A 498 -48.93 5.18 -14.73
C PRO A 498 -47.72 5.03 -13.81
N LYS A 499 -47.63 5.88 -12.78
CA LYS A 499 -46.66 5.77 -11.69
C LYS A 499 -46.48 4.30 -11.28
N SER A 500 -45.24 3.90 -11.01
CA SER A 500 -44.94 2.54 -10.52
C SER A 500 -45.74 2.28 -9.24
N TYR A 501 -46.48 1.18 -9.17
CA TYR A 501 -47.20 0.76 -7.96
C TYR A 501 -46.26 0.68 -6.75
N LEU A 502 -45.01 0.24 -6.97
CA LEU A 502 -43.97 0.24 -5.93
C LEU A 502 -43.66 1.63 -5.37
N CYS A 503 -43.80 2.69 -6.18
CA CYS A 503 -43.56 4.05 -5.71
C CYS A 503 -44.64 4.50 -4.71
N GLU A 504 -45.89 4.13 -4.96
CA GLU A 504 -47.00 4.45 -4.06
C GLU A 504 -46.89 3.64 -2.78
N GLU A 505 -46.64 2.33 -2.89
CA GLU A 505 -46.43 1.44 -1.73
C GLU A 505 -45.23 1.88 -0.87
N ALA A 506 -44.12 2.34 -1.49
CA ALA A 506 -42.97 2.85 -0.77
C ALA A 506 -43.28 4.16 -0.03
N LEU A 507 -44.03 5.08 -0.65
CA LEU A 507 -44.44 6.33 0.00
C LEU A 507 -45.40 6.07 1.16
N GLU A 508 -46.37 5.19 0.98
CA GLU A 508 -47.29 4.77 2.06
C GLU A 508 -46.52 4.14 3.23
N GLN A 509 -45.52 3.29 2.95
CA GLN A 509 -44.71 2.70 4.00
C GLN A 509 -43.86 3.74 4.74
N ILE A 510 -43.23 4.68 4.01
CA ILE A 510 -42.46 5.79 4.59
C ILE A 510 -43.35 6.61 5.53
N GLU A 511 -44.54 6.99 5.08
CA GLU A 511 -45.52 7.73 5.88
C GLU A 511 -45.93 6.92 7.12
N SER A 512 -46.27 5.64 6.95
CA SER A 512 -46.74 4.78 8.05
C SER A 512 -45.70 4.54 9.14
N GLU A 513 -44.41 4.61 8.80
CA GLU A 513 -43.29 4.42 9.72
C GLU A 513 -42.76 5.76 10.28
N GLY A 514 -43.43 6.88 9.98
CA GLY A 514 -43.10 8.21 10.49
C GLY A 514 -41.90 8.89 9.79
N GLY A 515 -41.58 8.46 8.56
CA GLY A 515 -40.43 8.98 7.83
C GLY A 515 -40.58 10.44 7.40
N PHE A 516 -41.80 10.92 7.09
CA PHE A 516 -41.99 12.32 6.70
C PHE A 516 -41.68 13.29 7.85
N GLU A 517 -42.05 12.95 9.09
CA GLU A 517 -41.74 13.75 10.27
C GLU A 517 -40.23 13.83 10.58
N GLU A 518 -39.49 12.79 10.19
CA GLU A 518 -38.03 12.71 10.32
C GLU A 518 -37.31 13.49 9.21
N PHE A 519 -37.87 13.53 7.99
CA PHE A 519 -37.20 14.09 6.81
C PHE A 519 -37.67 15.48 6.36
N ASP A 520 -38.88 15.93 6.71
CA ASP A 520 -39.43 17.25 6.31
C ASP A 520 -38.68 18.45 6.93
N PHE A 521 -37.70 18.21 7.80
CA PHE A 521 -36.89 19.23 8.47
C PHE A 521 -35.46 19.37 7.92
N ILE A 522 -35.12 18.65 6.85
CA ILE A 522 -33.80 18.62 6.20
C ILE A 522 -33.96 19.08 4.75
#